data_AF-A0AAU6KS80-F1
#
_entry.id   AF-A0AAU6KS80-F1
#
_cell.length_a   1.000
_cell.length_b   1.000
_cell.length_c   1.000
_cell.angle_alpha   90.00
_cell.angle_beta   90.00
_cell.angle_gamma   90.00
#
_symmetry.space_group_name_H-M   'P 1'
#
loop_
_entity.id
_entity.type
_entity.pdbx_description
1 polymer ?
#
loop_
_entity_poly.entity_id
_entity_poly.type
_entity_poly.pdbx_seq_one_letter_code
_entity_poly.pdbx_strand_id
1 'polypeptide(L)'
;MPVLPVLLVLLLEVAVLDVGSLPAAVAVAFTATATAGAALAVCALIGSRRATAVPRTRVRTAIRDREHRTAFLPQRDPDASGRPRPRAPGRALLTAAA
;
A
#
# COMPACT_ATOMS: atom_id res chain seq x y z
N MET A 1 16.26 4.28 -7.06
CA MET A 1 15.64 3.74 -5.83
C MET A 1 16.61 3.96 -4.67
N PRO A 2 16.49 5.08 -3.94
CA PRO A 2 17.51 5.55 -2.99
C PRO A 2 17.42 4.87 -1.60
N VAL A 3 16.90 3.65 -1.52
CA VAL A 3 16.66 2.98 -0.24
C VAL A 3 17.96 2.60 0.47
N LEU A 4 18.96 2.18 -0.31
CA LEU A 4 20.28 1.81 0.19
C LEU A 4 21.07 3.01 0.74
N PRO A 5 21.18 4.17 0.05
CA PRO A 5 21.85 5.33 0.63
C PRO A 5 21.11 5.88 1.85
N VAL A 6 19.78 5.83 1.90
CA VAL A 6 19.01 6.25 3.09
C VAL A 6 19.30 5.35 4.29
N LEU A 7 19.35 4.03 4.09
CA LEU A 7 19.69 3.09 5.15
C LEU A 7 21.12 3.29 5.67
N LEU A 8 22.08 3.55 4.76
CA LEU A 8 23.48 3.79 5.11
C LEU A 8 23.65 5.06 5.96
N VAL A 9 22.95 6.15 5.59
CA VAL A 9 22.97 7.42 6.33
C VAL A 9 22.38 7.24 7.73
N LEU A 10 21.24 6.54 7.84
CA LEU A 10 20.60 6.26 9.13
C LEU A 10 21.51 5.44 10.06
N LEU A 11 22.22 4.45 9.52
CA LEU A 11 23.16 3.62 10.27
C LEU A 11 24.36 4.44 10.75
N LEU A 12 24.85 5.37 9.92
CA LEU A 12 25.96 6.26 10.26
C LEU A 12 25.57 7.25 11.36
N GLU A 13 24.38 7.84 11.30
CA GLU A 13 23.86 8.73 12.36
C GLU A 13 23.75 8.00 13.70
N VAL A 14 23.22 6.78 13.70
CA VAL A 14 23.12 5.95 14.92
C VAL A 14 24.50 5.63 15.48
N ALA A 15 25.47 5.26 14.62
CA ALA A 15 26.84 4.98 15.05
C ALA A 15 27.55 6.23 15.62
N VAL A 16 27.30 7.41 15.06
CA VAL A 16 27.84 8.69 15.59
C VAL A 16 27.20 9.05 16.93
N LEU A 17 25.90 8.78 17.11
CA LEU A 17 25.20 9.01 18.38
C LEU A 17 25.72 8.11 19.52
N ASP A 18 26.12 6.88 19.19
CA ASP A 18 26.59 5.87 20.16
C ASP A 18 27.97 6.23 20.76
N VAL A 19 28.80 7.00 20.04
CA VAL A 19 30.11 7.51 20.52
C VAL A 19 29.94 8.55 21.64
N GLY A 20 28.74 9.11 21.83
CA GLY A 20 28.48 10.31 22.62
C GLY A 20 27.85 10.13 24.01
N SER A 21 27.89 8.96 24.66
CA SER A 21 27.41 8.68 26.04
C SER A 21 25.97 8.15 26.22
N LEU A 22 25.50 7.25 25.37
CA LEU A 22 24.27 6.50 25.69
C LEU A 22 24.57 5.38 26.71
N PRO A 23 23.74 5.21 27.76
CA PRO A 23 23.88 4.08 28.65
C PRO A 23 23.71 2.78 27.85
N ALA A 24 24.57 1.79 28.10
CA ALA A 24 24.67 0.57 27.29
C ALA A 24 23.31 -0.13 27.03
N ALA A 25 22.38 -0.07 27.99
CA ALA A 25 21.03 -0.61 27.83
C ALA A 25 20.20 0.09 26.73
N VAL A 26 20.34 1.41 26.59
CA VAL A 26 19.66 2.19 25.55
C VAL A 26 20.27 1.92 24.18
N ALA A 27 21.60 1.79 24.10
CA ALA A 27 22.30 1.40 22.88
C ALA A 27 21.85 -0.01 22.40
N VAL A 28 21.74 -0.98 23.32
CA VAL A 28 21.26 -2.33 23.01
C VAL A 28 19.80 -2.33 22.56
N ALA A 29 18.92 -1.57 23.20
CA ALA A 29 17.51 -1.49 22.80
C ALA A 29 17.34 -0.85 21.40
N PHE A 30 18.12 0.19 21.10
CA PHE A 30 18.11 0.84 19.79
C PHE A 30 18.66 -0.07 18.70
N THR A 31 19.79 -0.73 18.95
CA THR A 31 20.39 -1.66 17.98
C THR A 31 19.48 -2.87 17.72
N ALA A 32 18.81 -3.41 18.75
CA ALA A 32 17.82 -4.47 18.58
C ALA A 32 16.64 -4.03 17.69
N THR A 33 16.12 -2.83 17.90
CA THR A 33 14.99 -2.30 17.10
C THR A 33 15.42 -1.99 15.67
N ALA A 34 16.61 -1.40 15.49
CA ALA A 34 17.18 -1.08 14.19
C ALA A 34 17.48 -2.35 13.37
N THR A 35 18.04 -3.39 14.01
CA THR A 35 18.31 -4.68 13.36
C THR A 35 17.03 -5.40 12.96
N ALA A 36 16.01 -5.42 13.82
CA ALA A 36 14.70 -5.97 13.48
C ALA A 36 14.04 -5.20 12.31
N GLY A 37 14.09 -3.87 12.34
CA GLY A 37 13.57 -3.02 11.27
C GLY A 37 14.29 -3.24 9.94
N ALA A 38 15.62 -3.32 9.97
CA ALA A 38 16.43 -3.61 8.79
C ALA A 38 16.14 -5.01 8.22
N ALA A 39 16.01 -6.03 9.07
CA ALA A 39 15.66 -7.37 8.64
C ALA A 39 14.27 -7.40 7.96
N LEU A 40 13.27 -6.73 8.54
CA LEU A 40 11.94 -6.62 7.94
C LEU A 40 11.98 -5.87 6.60
N ALA A 41 12.73 -4.77 6.50
CA ALA A 41 12.89 -4.02 5.26
C ALA A 41 13.54 -4.87 4.16
N VAL A 42 14.59 -5.64 4.49
CA VAL A 42 15.23 -6.56 3.55
C VAL A 42 14.25 -7.64 3.10
N CYS A 43 13.50 -8.25 4.02
CA CYS A 43 12.48 -9.24 3.68
C CYS A 43 11.39 -8.65 2.77
N ALA A 44 10.91 -7.44 3.05
CA ALA A 44 9.92 -6.75 2.22
C ALA A 44 10.48 -6.39 0.83
N LEU A 45 11.75 -5.98 0.74
CA LEU A 45 12.43 -5.71 -0.54
C LEU A 45 12.60 -6.98 -1.38
N ILE A 46 13.02 -8.08 -0.75
CA ILE A 46 13.12 -9.37 -1.44
C ILE A 46 11.73 -9.82 -1.90
N GLY A 47 10.73 -9.76 -1.03
CA GLY A 47 9.34 -10.12 -1.34
C GLY A 47 8.77 -9.28 -2.48
N SER A 48 8.97 -7.97 -2.46
CA SER A 48 8.49 -7.06 -3.52
C SER A 48 9.18 -7.29 -4.86
N ARG A 49 10.48 -7.63 -4.88
CA ARG A 49 11.19 -8.02 -6.11
C ARG A 49 10.74 -9.37 -6.65
N ARG A 50 10.31 -10.29 -5.78
CA ARG A 50 9.77 -11.60 -6.16
C ARG A 50 8.31 -11.52 -6.60
N ALA A 51 7.59 -10.45 -6.24
CA ALA A 51 6.23 -10.23 -6.68
C ALA A 51 6.20 -10.08 -8.20
N THR A 52 5.46 -10.97 -8.86
CA THR A 52 5.30 -10.94 -10.32
C THR A 52 4.65 -9.63 -10.74
N ALA A 53 5.21 -8.96 -11.75
CA ALA A 53 4.57 -7.78 -12.34
C ALA A 53 3.22 -8.21 -12.94
N VAL A 54 2.13 -7.74 -12.34
CA VAL A 54 0.78 -8.06 -12.78
C VAL A 54 0.29 -7.00 -13.76
N PRO A 55 -0.18 -7.38 -14.97
CA PRO A 55 -0.80 -6.43 -15.90
C PRO A 55 -1.98 -5.72 -15.24
N ARG A 56 -2.12 -4.41 -15.48
CA ARG A 56 -3.23 -3.61 -14.90
C ARG A 56 -4.61 -4.16 -15.26
N THR A 57 -4.72 -4.84 -16.40
CA THR A 57 -5.95 -5.54 -16.84
C THR A 57 -6.30 -6.74 -15.96
N ARG A 58 -5.32 -7.39 -15.33
CA ARG A 58 -5.52 -8.56 -14.47
C ARG A 58 -6.29 -8.21 -13.20
N VAL A 59 -6.18 -6.97 -12.72
CA VAL A 59 -6.99 -6.49 -11.58
C VAL A 59 -8.47 -6.48 -11.97
N ARG A 60 -8.79 -5.96 -13.16
CA ARG A 60 -10.16 -5.94 -13.69
C ARG A 60 -10.70 -7.35 -13.90
N THR A 61 -9.89 -8.26 -14.46
CA THR A 61 -10.33 -9.65 -14.65
C THR A 61 -10.46 -10.39 -13.32
N ALA A 62 -9.57 -10.15 -12.35
CA ALA A 62 -9.66 -10.76 -11.03
C ALA A 62 -10.89 -10.29 -10.24
N ILE A 63 -11.26 -9.00 -10.35
CA ILE A 63 -12.50 -8.48 -9.77
C ILE A 63 -13.70 -9.14 -10.44
N ARG A 64 -13.72 -9.20 -11.77
CA ARG A 64 -14.83 -9.83 -12.52
C ARG A 64 -14.94 -11.34 -12.24
N ASP A 65 -13.82 -12.03 -12.12
CA ASP A 65 -13.73 -13.45 -11.79
C ASP A 65 -14.10 -13.71 -10.31
N ARG A 66 -13.87 -12.74 -9.42
CA ARG A 66 -14.38 -12.77 -8.05
C ARG A 66 -15.90 -12.58 -8.05
N GLU A 67 -16.42 -11.59 -8.78
CA GLU A 67 -17.87 -11.35 -8.94
C GLU A 67 -18.60 -12.55 -9.53
N HIS A 68 -18.01 -13.26 -10.50
CA HIS A 68 -18.60 -14.48 -11.04
C HIS A 68 -18.61 -15.63 -10.02
N ARG A 69 -17.62 -15.71 -9.12
CA ARG A 69 -17.51 -16.78 -8.11
C ARG A 69 -18.30 -16.51 -6.84
N THR A 70 -18.53 -15.25 -6.50
CA THR A 70 -19.38 -14.87 -5.38
C THR A 70 -20.78 -14.59 -5.89
N ALA A 71 -21.80 -15.25 -5.33
CA ALA A 71 -23.19 -14.94 -5.64
C ALA A 71 -23.57 -13.55 -5.07
N PHE A 72 -23.10 -12.47 -5.71
CA PHE A 72 -23.62 -11.14 -5.44
C PHE A 72 -25.03 -11.08 -6.01
N LEU A 73 -25.99 -10.63 -5.20
CA LEU A 73 -27.28 -10.22 -5.74
C LEU A 73 -26.99 -9.13 -6.78
N PRO A 74 -27.52 -9.23 -8.02
CA PRO A 74 -27.38 -8.16 -8.97
C PRO A 74 -27.85 -6.86 -8.32
N GLN A 75 -26.98 -5.85 -8.33
CA GLN A 75 -27.27 -4.55 -7.74
C GLN A 75 -28.54 -4.02 -8.42
N ARG A 76 -29.62 -3.84 -7.63
CA ARG A 76 -30.89 -3.32 -8.15
C ARG A 76 -30.60 -1.96 -8.76
N ASP A 77 -30.92 -1.81 -10.04
CA ASP A 77 -30.77 -0.55 -10.74
C ASP A 77 -31.57 0.52 -9.98
N PRO A 78 -30.89 1.48 -9.34
CA PRO A 78 -31.56 2.56 -8.62
C PRO A 78 -32.35 3.47 -9.57
N ASP A 79 -32.13 3.36 -10.89
CA ASP A 79 -32.84 4.08 -11.94
C ASP A 79 -33.85 3.19 -12.70
N ALA A 80 -34.15 1.99 -12.17
CA ALA A 80 -35.18 1.11 -12.72
C ALA A 80 -36.55 1.79 -12.78
N SER A 81 -37.35 1.44 -13.79
CA SER A 81 -38.73 1.89 -13.93
C SER A 81 -39.53 1.64 -12.64
N GLY A 82 -40.22 2.67 -12.14
CA GLY A 82 -40.94 2.62 -10.86
C GLY A 82 -40.12 3.06 -9.63
N ARG A 83 -38.84 3.40 -9.80
CA ARG A 83 -38.00 4.05 -8.77
C ARG A 83 -37.29 5.30 -9.32
N PRO A 84 -38.02 6.30 -9.84
CA PRO A 84 -37.41 7.55 -10.25
C PRO A 84 -36.73 8.20 -9.03
N ARG A 85 -35.41 8.39 -9.11
CA ARG A 85 -34.69 9.10 -8.05
C ARG A 85 -35.24 10.53 -7.95
N PRO A 86 -35.46 11.06 -6.73
CA PRO A 86 -35.47 12.50 -6.51
C PRO A 86 -34.11 13.03 -6.97
N ARG A 87 -34.04 13.58 -8.18
CA ARG A 87 -32.83 14.22 -8.67
C ARG A 87 -32.72 15.53 -7.90
N ALA A 88 -31.78 15.60 -6.96
CA ALA A 88 -31.31 16.90 -6.50
C ALA A 88 -30.96 17.72 -7.76
N PRO A 89 -31.39 18.98 -7.89
CA PRO A 89 -31.10 19.78 -9.06
C PRO A 89 -29.58 19.85 -9.24
N GLY A 90 -29.06 19.11 -10.22
CA GLY A 90 -27.65 18.83 -10.39
C GLY A 90 -27.25 19.13 -11.83
N ARG A 91 -26.35 20.09 -12.00
CA ARG A 91 -25.78 20.49 -13.28
C ARG A 91 -25.09 19.29 -13.93
N ALA A 92 -25.23 19.16 -15.25
CA ALA A 92 -24.63 18.05 -16.00
C ALA A 92 -23.11 17.98 -15.74
N LEU A 93 -22.64 16.84 -15.24
CA LEU A 93 -21.23 16.56 -15.05
C LEU A 93 -20.64 16.03 -16.36
N LEU A 94 -19.55 16.64 -16.81
CA LEU A 94 -18.78 16.12 -17.94
C LEU A 94 -18.15 14.78 -17.54
N THR A 95 -18.49 13.72 -18.27
CA THR A 95 -17.87 12.41 -18.11
C THR A 95 -16.71 12.24 -19.07
N ALA A 96 -15.69 11.49 -18.67
CA ALA A 96 -14.41 11.34 -19.37
C ALA A 96 -14.47 10.34 -20.54
N ALA A 97 -15.56 10.32 -21.29
CA ALA A 97 -15.66 9.60 -22.56
C ALA A 97 -15.47 10.60 -23.70
N ALA A 98 -14.21 10.77 -24.09
CA ALA A 98 -13.80 11.38 -25.36
C ALA A 98 -12.86 10.41 -26.07
#